data_AF-A0A9P8M4R8-F1
#
_entry.id   AF-A0A9P8M4R8-F1
#
_cell.length_a   1.000
_cell.length_b   1.000
_cell.length_c   1.000
_cell.angle_alpha   90.00
_cell.angle_beta   90.00
_cell.angle_gamma   90.00
#
_symmetry.space_group_name_H-M   'P 1'
#
loop_
_entity.id
_entity.type
_entity.pdbx_description
1 polymer ?
#
loop_
_entity_poly.entity_id
_entity_poly.type
_entity_poly.pdbx_seq_one_letter_code
_entity_poly.pdbx_strand_id
1 'polypeptide(L)'
;MSVKHSLDSLSAHEIVLASAASRRARKSGLFFRNIFNLEPPKAQLIPHLDAEHAGTLCADTPRPPRRARAQYGVIEHDGSRSYMESTIDLRVVAEMELPLGWEVTIDPWPYGGSDFGDDYTARLTQLFCFARDMTKRNHDVNHYCFPLPICPVMDTVTKQLPEGASFTVTDNSLLEWQKWRLCSSFTPRECVVLHEIHFDNRSVVHRLPFSDLTAFDYGDAGADRTANNLGLGGDCLGAIKCMDAKLVTPSGKPCLARNVCCIHEVDDGILWKHANLLTDRAVVSTSITKSTHIDASPLTNRVVKVSNPSKIDTVSGRPVSYKFNPAPTQLLMADAASDIGRRAKYAGHHVWVTRHADYEFWAGGEFTNMSREEEGGCYDAAALNDDVENTDVVVWAVFGFAYSPRVEDWLVMPVERHELHLRRIDFFDANPALDVASDRNTASVLVDSECCANGD
;
A
#
# COMPACT_ATOMS: atom_id res chain seq x y z
N MET A 1 18.29 9.25 17.96
CA MET A 1 18.24 8.29 16.84
C MET A 1 16.88 7.59 16.91
N SER A 2 15.98 7.85 15.96
CA SER A 2 14.75 7.07 15.82
C SER A 2 15.13 5.65 15.41
N VAL A 3 14.61 4.64 16.10
CA VAL A 3 14.89 3.25 15.76
C VAL A 3 13.92 2.83 14.66
N LYS A 4 14.46 2.42 13.50
CA LYS A 4 13.64 1.97 12.38
C LYS A 4 12.61 0.92 12.77
N HIS A 5 11.41 1.08 12.24
CA HIS A 5 10.33 0.13 12.44
C HIS A 5 10.64 -1.17 11.69
N SER A 6 10.20 -2.31 12.22
CA SER A 6 10.54 -3.63 11.65
C SER A 6 9.92 -3.87 10.26
N LEU A 7 8.86 -3.12 9.94
CA LEU A 7 8.17 -3.16 8.64
C LEU A 7 8.72 -2.15 7.62
N ASP A 8 9.65 -1.26 8.00
CA ASP A 8 10.18 -0.26 7.08
C ASP A 8 10.95 -0.94 5.93
N SER A 9 10.72 -0.47 4.71
CA SER A 9 11.51 -0.86 3.54
C SER A 9 13.01 -0.70 3.78
N LEU A 10 13.81 -1.54 3.12
CA LEU A 10 15.26 -1.50 3.26
C LEU A 10 15.84 -0.15 2.85
N SER A 11 16.84 0.34 3.57
CA SER A 11 17.70 1.43 3.13
C SER A 11 18.62 0.99 1.99
N ALA A 12 19.16 1.98 1.26
CA ALA A 12 20.19 1.71 0.26
C ALA A 12 21.41 1.01 0.87
N HIS A 13 21.76 1.36 2.12
CA HIS A 13 22.85 0.72 2.85
C HIS A 13 22.54 -0.76 3.15
N GLU A 14 21.33 -1.06 3.64
CA GLU A 14 20.87 -2.43 3.91
C GLU A 14 20.88 -3.30 2.63
N ILE A 15 20.49 -2.74 1.47
CA ILE A 15 20.56 -3.42 0.17
C ILE A 15 22.02 -3.74 -0.21
N VAL A 16 22.93 -2.78 -0.03
CA VAL A 16 24.36 -2.97 -0.31
C VAL A 16 24.94 -4.07 0.59
N LEU A 17 24.64 -4.05 1.89
CA LEU A 17 25.08 -5.07 2.84
C LEU A 17 24.55 -6.46 2.47
N ALA A 18 23.26 -6.57 2.16
CA ALA A 18 22.66 -7.84 1.75
C ALA A 18 23.33 -8.40 0.48
N SER A 19 23.53 -7.55 -0.53
CA SER A 19 24.20 -7.96 -1.78
C SER A 19 25.65 -8.40 -1.55
N ALA A 20 26.38 -7.69 -0.68
CA ALA A 20 27.77 -8.00 -0.35
C ALA A 20 27.86 -9.31 0.45
N ALA A 21 26.95 -9.55 1.39
CA ALA A 21 26.86 -10.79 2.15
C ALA A 21 26.61 -12.00 1.22
N SER A 22 25.66 -11.88 0.29
CA SER A 22 25.39 -12.93 -0.71
C SER A 22 26.63 -13.22 -1.58
N ARG A 23 27.34 -12.19 -2.06
CA ARG A 23 28.59 -12.35 -2.83
C ARG A 23 29.74 -12.93 -2.01
N ARG A 24 29.80 -12.67 -0.71
CA ARG A 24 30.83 -13.24 0.18
C ARG A 24 30.56 -14.73 0.43
N ALA A 25 29.30 -15.10 0.57
CA ALA A 25 28.90 -16.50 0.76
C ALA A 25 29.12 -17.35 -0.50
N ARG A 26 29.06 -16.76 -1.70
CA ARG A 26 29.22 -17.47 -2.97
C ARG A 26 30.17 -16.76 -3.93
N LYS A 27 31.25 -17.45 -4.30
CA LYS A 27 32.29 -16.93 -5.22
C LYS A 27 31.90 -16.97 -6.71
N SER A 28 30.77 -17.59 -7.06
CA SER A 28 30.22 -17.64 -8.42
C SER A 28 29.60 -16.31 -8.85
N GLY A 29 29.35 -16.13 -10.14
CA GLY A 29 28.72 -14.91 -10.66
C GLY A 29 27.27 -14.81 -10.20
N LEU A 30 26.91 -13.75 -9.44
CA LEU A 30 25.55 -13.51 -8.97
C LEU A 30 24.86 -12.42 -9.80
N PHE A 31 23.64 -12.72 -10.24
CA PHE A 31 22.70 -11.80 -10.89
C PHE A 31 21.48 -11.60 -9.98
N PHE A 32 21.39 -10.44 -9.32
CA PHE A 32 20.30 -10.17 -8.38
C PHE A 32 19.00 -9.85 -9.12
N ARG A 33 17.92 -10.49 -8.69
CA ARG A 33 16.56 -10.13 -9.09
C ARG A 33 16.00 -9.15 -8.07
N ASN A 34 15.83 -9.58 -6.83
CA ASN A 34 15.18 -8.76 -5.80
C ASN A 34 16.01 -8.79 -4.50
N ILE A 35 16.01 -7.68 -3.76
CA ILE A 35 16.49 -7.60 -2.38
C ILE A 35 15.50 -6.71 -1.63
N PHE A 36 14.80 -7.26 -0.65
CA PHE A 36 13.71 -6.56 0.05
C PHE A 36 13.62 -6.97 1.51
N ASN A 37 12.87 -6.18 2.29
CA ASN A 37 12.65 -6.46 3.71
C ASN A 37 11.86 -7.76 3.83
N LEU A 38 12.37 -8.72 4.59
CA LEU A 38 11.63 -9.91 4.94
C LEU A 38 10.77 -9.58 6.16
N GLU A 39 9.46 -9.49 5.95
CA GLU A 39 8.51 -9.22 7.03
C GLU A 39 8.69 -10.22 8.18
N PRO A 40 8.75 -9.76 9.44
CA PRO A 40 8.92 -10.65 10.59
C PRO A 40 7.67 -11.52 10.77
N PRO A 41 7.81 -12.74 11.32
CA PRO A 41 6.68 -13.57 11.69
C PRO A 41 5.66 -12.80 12.53
N LYS A 42 4.37 -12.96 12.22
CA LYS A 42 3.28 -12.21 12.89
C LYS A 42 3.37 -12.30 14.42
N ALA A 43 3.60 -13.51 14.93
CA ALA A 43 3.72 -13.77 16.36
C ALA A 43 4.91 -13.06 17.04
N GLN A 44 5.98 -12.77 16.30
CA GLN A 44 7.14 -12.03 16.83
C GLN A 44 6.92 -10.53 16.79
N LEU A 45 6.09 -10.05 15.86
CA LEU A 45 5.82 -8.64 15.67
C LEU A 45 4.77 -8.11 16.66
N ILE A 46 3.74 -8.89 16.98
CA ILE A 46 2.64 -8.47 17.88
C ILE A 46 3.11 -7.83 19.19
N PRO A 47 4.05 -8.41 19.97
CA PRO A 47 4.46 -7.81 21.24
C PRO A 47 5.10 -6.42 21.08
N HIS A 48 5.80 -6.20 19.96
CA HIS A 48 6.39 -4.89 19.65
C HIS A 48 5.29 -3.87 19.31
N LEU A 49 4.30 -4.29 18.53
CA LEU A 49 3.16 -3.45 18.14
C LEU A 49 2.27 -3.11 19.33
N ASP A 50 1.97 -4.06 20.21
CA ASP A 50 1.20 -3.82 21.43
C ASP A 50 1.89 -2.75 22.30
N ALA A 51 3.22 -2.83 22.44
CA ALA A 51 4.01 -1.84 23.16
C ALA A 51 4.03 -0.47 22.47
N GLU A 52 4.09 -0.45 21.13
CA GLU A 52 3.96 0.75 20.30
C GLU A 52 2.62 1.43 20.49
N HIS A 53 1.52 0.70 20.35
CA HIS A 53 0.16 1.23 20.49
C HIS A 53 -0.14 1.70 21.90
N ALA A 54 0.43 1.03 22.91
CA ALA A 54 0.33 1.48 24.30
C ALA A 54 1.18 2.72 24.61
N GLY A 55 2.01 3.20 23.68
CA GLY A 55 2.95 4.31 23.91
C GLY A 55 4.05 3.96 24.93
N THR A 56 4.37 2.67 25.06
CA THR A 56 5.29 2.13 26.08
C THR A 56 6.65 1.70 25.50
N LEU A 57 6.92 2.04 24.23
CA LEU A 57 8.22 1.73 23.61
C LEU A 57 9.37 2.37 24.38
N CYS A 58 10.38 1.57 24.67
CA CYS A 58 11.64 2.01 25.23
C CYS A 58 12.82 1.38 24.48
N ALA A 59 14.04 1.73 24.88
CA ALA A 59 15.25 1.19 24.27
C ALA A 59 15.33 -0.34 24.41
N ASP A 60 14.75 -0.89 25.49
CA ASP A 60 14.79 -2.31 25.84
C ASP A 60 13.62 -3.13 25.27
N THR A 61 12.64 -2.48 24.63
CA THR A 61 11.52 -3.22 24.01
C THR A 61 12.07 -4.17 22.95
N PRO A 62 11.83 -5.49 23.06
CA PRO A 62 12.29 -6.45 22.07
C PRO A 62 11.76 -6.11 20.68
N ARG A 63 12.66 -6.04 19.70
CA ARG A 63 12.31 -5.83 18.29
C ARG A 63 12.62 -7.10 17.49
N PRO A 64 11.74 -7.53 16.58
CA PRO A 64 12.07 -8.56 15.61
C PRO A 64 13.35 -8.20 14.85
N PRO A 65 14.22 -9.18 14.54
CA PRO A 65 15.42 -8.91 13.77
C PRO A 65 15.04 -8.45 12.35
N ARG A 66 15.55 -7.29 11.91
CA ARG A 66 15.45 -6.87 10.51
C ARG A 66 16.25 -7.83 9.63
N ARG A 67 15.59 -8.40 8.62
CA ARG A 67 16.18 -9.37 7.69
C ARG A 67 15.91 -8.94 6.27
N ALA A 68 16.89 -9.12 5.38
CA ALA A 68 16.69 -8.98 3.95
C ALA A 68 16.49 -10.34 3.31
N ARG A 69 15.51 -10.47 2.41
CA ARG A 69 15.43 -11.59 1.47
C ARG A 69 16.07 -11.16 0.15
N ALA A 70 17.07 -11.91 -0.29
CA ALA A 70 17.75 -11.71 -1.57
C ALA A 70 17.44 -12.89 -2.51
N GLN A 71 16.89 -12.58 -3.67
CA GLN A 71 16.55 -13.51 -4.75
C GLN A 71 17.48 -13.26 -5.94
N TYR A 72 18.20 -14.28 -6.41
CA TYR A 72 19.23 -14.11 -7.43
C TYR A 72 19.48 -15.37 -8.26
N GLY A 73 19.92 -15.17 -9.50
CA GLY A 73 20.48 -16.23 -10.33
C GLY A 73 21.97 -16.42 -10.03
N VAL A 74 22.41 -17.67 -9.94
CA VAL A 74 23.82 -18.06 -9.88
C VAL A 74 24.24 -18.54 -11.25
N ILE A 75 25.35 -18.01 -11.75
CA ILE A 75 26.04 -18.49 -12.95
C ILE A 75 27.31 -19.18 -12.47
N GLU A 76 27.31 -20.51 -12.56
CA GLU A 76 28.46 -21.32 -12.19
C GLU A 76 29.57 -21.21 -13.25
N HIS A 77 30.78 -21.65 -12.89
CA HIS A 77 31.95 -21.57 -13.78
C HIS A 77 31.79 -22.36 -15.09
N ASP A 78 30.93 -23.38 -15.10
CA ASP A 78 30.58 -24.18 -16.28
C ASP A 78 29.49 -23.54 -17.15
N GLY A 79 29.00 -22.35 -16.77
CA GLY A 79 27.92 -21.63 -17.46
C GLY A 79 26.51 -22.09 -17.08
N SER A 80 26.36 -23.09 -16.20
CA SER A 80 25.06 -23.50 -15.68
C SER A 80 24.42 -22.38 -14.84
N ARG A 81 23.09 -22.32 -14.88
CA ARG A 81 22.29 -21.28 -14.22
C ARG A 81 21.33 -21.91 -13.23
N SER A 82 21.35 -21.44 -11.99
CA SER A 82 20.39 -21.85 -10.96
C SER A 82 19.78 -20.64 -10.28
N TYR A 83 18.53 -20.77 -9.81
CA TYR A 83 17.88 -19.76 -8.99
C TYR A 83 18.14 -20.04 -7.51
N MET A 84 18.39 -19.00 -6.72
CA MET A 84 18.64 -19.12 -5.29
C MET A 84 18.04 -17.97 -4.49
N GLU A 85 17.77 -18.29 -3.23
CA GLU A 85 17.30 -17.35 -2.24
C GLU A 85 18.19 -17.36 -1.01
N SER A 86 18.30 -16.22 -0.36
CA SER A 86 19.04 -16.09 0.88
C SER A 86 18.34 -15.13 1.81
N THR A 87 18.30 -15.49 3.09
CA THR A 87 17.85 -14.60 4.16
C THR A 87 19.09 -14.08 4.88
N ILE A 88 19.24 -12.75 4.93
CA ILE A 88 20.38 -12.07 5.52
C ILE A 88 19.92 -11.33 6.78
N ASP A 89 20.58 -11.59 7.90
CA ASP A 89 20.37 -10.86 9.15
C ASP A 89 21.10 -9.50 9.09
N LEU A 90 20.37 -8.40 9.24
CA LEU A 90 20.90 -7.05 9.09
C LEU A 90 21.45 -6.46 10.40
N ARG A 91 21.64 -7.28 11.45
CA ARG A 91 22.27 -6.85 12.71
C ARG A 91 23.78 -6.61 12.52
N VAL A 92 24.14 -5.56 11.79
CA VAL A 92 25.39 -4.77 11.86
C VAL A 92 25.29 -3.61 10.84
N VAL A 93 25.53 -2.40 11.35
CA VAL A 93 25.75 -1.08 10.70
C VAL A 93 24.58 -0.10 10.62
N ALA A 94 24.94 1.10 11.10
CA ALA A 94 24.21 2.34 11.27
C ALA A 94 23.84 3.04 9.96
N GLU A 95 22.86 3.93 10.08
CA GLU A 95 22.36 4.74 8.97
C GLU A 95 22.90 6.16 8.98
N MET A 96 22.85 6.74 7.78
CA MET A 96 23.25 8.10 7.46
C MET A 96 22.31 9.11 8.13
N GLU A 97 22.85 9.90 9.04
CA GLU A 97 22.44 11.29 9.25
C GLU A 97 23.14 12.15 8.19
N LEU A 98 22.63 13.37 7.92
CA LEU A 98 23.41 14.38 7.21
C LEU A 98 24.77 14.48 7.92
N PRO A 99 25.91 14.50 7.20
CA PRO A 99 27.21 14.54 7.85
C PRO A 99 27.26 15.72 8.84
N LEU A 100 27.81 15.51 10.03
CA LEU A 100 27.91 16.54 11.07
C LEU A 100 28.47 17.84 10.48
N GLY A 101 27.67 18.91 10.49
CA GLY A 101 28.02 20.20 9.88
C GLY A 101 27.43 20.45 8.49
N TRP A 102 26.36 19.76 8.09
CA TRP A 102 25.56 20.10 6.91
C TRP A 102 24.24 20.78 7.32
N GLU A 103 23.80 21.78 6.55
CA GLU A 103 22.60 22.59 6.83
C GLU A 103 21.61 22.56 5.66
N VAL A 104 20.32 22.81 5.93
CA VAL A 104 19.30 22.95 4.89
C VAL A 104 19.25 24.40 4.41
N THR A 105 19.29 24.58 3.10
CA THR A 105 19.12 25.87 2.40
C THR A 105 17.87 25.81 1.54
N ILE A 106 17.14 26.92 1.46
CA ILE A 106 15.91 27.03 0.66
C ILE A 106 16.09 28.12 -0.39
N ASP A 107 15.76 27.80 -1.64
CA ASP A 107 15.73 28.76 -2.75
C ASP A 107 14.27 28.95 -3.23
N PRO A 108 13.63 30.09 -2.89
CA PRO A 108 12.24 30.33 -3.24
C PRO A 108 12.09 30.69 -4.73
N TRP A 109 11.18 30.01 -5.43
CA TRP A 109 10.84 30.26 -6.82
C TRP A 109 9.37 30.66 -6.98
N PRO A 110 9.04 31.51 -7.98
CA PRO A 110 7.65 31.77 -8.34
C PRO A 110 6.93 30.46 -8.65
N TYR A 111 5.70 30.30 -8.18
CA TYR A 111 4.90 29.08 -8.40
C TYR A 111 4.51 28.87 -9.87
N GLY A 112 4.44 29.95 -10.67
CA GLY A 112 4.04 29.92 -12.08
C GLY A 112 2.61 30.40 -12.30
N GLY A 113 2.04 30.16 -13.50
CA GLY A 113 0.62 30.42 -13.78
C GLY A 113 -0.26 29.37 -13.11
N SER A 114 -1.35 29.79 -12.47
CA SER A 114 -2.22 28.90 -11.70
C SER A 114 -3.27 28.22 -12.59
N ASP A 115 -3.46 26.91 -12.39
CA ASP A 115 -4.68 26.20 -12.84
C ASP A 115 -5.89 26.48 -11.94
N PHE A 116 -5.65 27.20 -10.84
CA PHE A 116 -6.69 27.81 -10.01
C PHE A 116 -7.21 29.04 -10.76
N GLY A 117 -8.45 28.99 -11.23
CA GLY A 117 -9.06 30.01 -12.10
C GLY A 117 -8.93 31.45 -11.59
N ASP A 118 -9.35 32.41 -12.41
CA ASP A 118 -9.03 33.85 -12.30
C ASP A 118 -9.33 34.52 -10.94
N ASP A 119 -10.11 33.88 -10.07
CA ASP A 119 -10.46 34.36 -8.73
C ASP A 119 -9.49 33.92 -7.60
N TYR A 120 -8.44 33.13 -7.89
CA TYR A 120 -7.49 32.66 -6.88
C TYR A 120 -6.40 33.70 -6.58
N THR A 121 -6.53 34.41 -5.45
CA THR A 121 -5.68 35.59 -5.13
C THR A 121 -4.41 35.30 -4.31
N ALA A 122 -4.13 34.04 -3.95
CA ALA A 122 -2.96 33.71 -3.13
C ALA A 122 -1.65 33.85 -3.92
N ARG A 123 -0.65 34.52 -3.34
CA ARG A 123 0.69 34.60 -3.95
C ARG A 123 1.48 33.37 -3.55
N LEU A 124 1.50 32.36 -4.40
CA LEU A 124 2.21 31.12 -4.11
C LEU A 124 3.70 31.22 -4.49
N THR A 125 4.55 30.64 -3.65
CA THR A 125 5.98 30.47 -3.89
C THR A 125 6.34 29.02 -3.59
N GLN A 126 6.95 28.33 -4.56
CA GLN A 126 7.51 27.00 -4.35
C GLN A 126 8.92 27.13 -3.76
N LEU A 127 9.25 26.28 -2.78
CA LEU A 127 10.48 26.37 -2.01
C LEU A 127 11.39 25.20 -2.38
N PHE A 128 12.36 25.42 -3.27
CA PHE A 128 13.33 24.36 -3.58
C PHE A 128 14.30 24.20 -2.43
N CYS A 129 14.27 23.06 -1.77
CA CYS A 129 15.15 22.77 -0.65
C CYS A 129 16.44 22.09 -1.13
N PHE A 130 17.57 22.44 -0.54
CA PHE A 130 18.90 21.93 -0.84
C PHE A 130 19.67 21.66 0.45
N ALA A 131 20.60 20.71 0.42
CA ALA A 131 21.57 20.52 1.48
C ALA A 131 22.84 21.33 1.17
N ARG A 132 23.47 21.89 2.20
CA ARG A 132 24.72 22.65 2.10
C ARG A 132 25.75 22.07 3.05
N ASP A 133 26.91 21.73 2.51
CA ASP A 133 28.07 21.30 3.30
C ASP A 133 28.71 22.50 3.99
N MET A 134 28.51 22.62 5.31
CA MET A 134 29.13 23.66 6.14
C MET A 134 30.35 23.15 6.92
N THR A 135 30.83 21.93 6.66
CA THR A 135 31.98 21.33 7.36
C THR A 135 33.26 22.16 7.25
N LYS A 136 33.40 22.93 6.16
CA LYS A 136 34.52 23.84 5.89
C LYS A 136 34.26 25.31 6.28
N ARG A 137 33.10 25.62 6.90
CA ARG A 137 32.65 26.99 7.22
C ARG A 137 32.70 27.97 6.05
N ASN A 138 32.53 27.46 4.83
CA ASN A 138 32.48 28.28 3.64
C ASN A 138 31.00 28.55 3.29
N HIS A 139 30.58 29.81 3.40
CA HIS A 139 29.19 30.19 3.11
C HIS A 139 28.87 30.18 1.60
N ASP A 140 29.88 30.13 0.73
CA ASP A 140 29.74 30.16 -0.73
C ASP A 140 29.65 28.77 -1.38
N VAL A 141 29.44 27.71 -0.57
CA VAL A 141 29.28 26.35 -1.09
C VAL A 141 28.01 26.25 -1.94
N ASN A 142 28.16 25.73 -3.15
CA ASN A 142 27.07 25.56 -4.10
C ASN A 142 26.06 24.52 -3.60
N HIS A 143 24.95 24.99 -3.03
CA HIS A 143 23.88 24.15 -2.51
C HIS A 143 23.05 23.50 -3.63
N TYR A 144 23.03 24.05 -4.85
CA TYR A 144 22.34 23.44 -6.00
C TYR A 144 22.86 22.04 -6.34
N CYS A 145 24.07 21.69 -5.92
CA CYS A 145 24.64 20.35 -6.12
C CYS A 145 23.97 19.25 -5.29
N PHE A 146 23.15 19.61 -4.29
CA PHE A 146 22.53 18.67 -3.36
C PHE A 146 21.03 18.98 -3.13
N PRO A 147 20.17 18.80 -4.14
CA PRO A 147 18.73 19.02 -3.98
C PRO A 147 18.13 18.03 -2.97
N LEU A 148 17.26 18.54 -2.10
CA LEU A 148 16.45 17.74 -1.19
C LEU A 148 15.12 17.41 -1.87
N PRO A 149 14.56 16.21 -1.66
CA PRO A 149 13.32 15.76 -2.30
C PRO A 149 12.07 16.31 -1.60
N ILE A 150 12.10 17.59 -1.21
CA ILE A 150 10.97 18.32 -0.62
C ILE A 150 10.86 19.69 -1.31
N CYS A 151 9.67 20.05 -1.75
CA CYS A 151 9.38 21.35 -2.37
C CYS A 151 8.07 21.93 -1.81
N PRO A 152 8.08 22.46 -0.57
CA PRO A 152 6.88 23.05 0.02
C PRO A 152 6.41 24.28 -0.75
N VAL A 153 5.10 24.50 -0.79
CA VAL A 153 4.47 25.68 -1.41
C VAL A 153 3.94 26.56 -0.28
N MET A 154 4.33 27.83 -0.28
CA MET A 154 3.99 28.80 0.76
C MET A 154 3.28 30.01 0.16
N ASP A 155 2.28 30.55 0.85
CA ASP A 155 1.73 31.86 0.53
C ASP A 155 2.73 32.96 0.97
N THR A 156 3.21 33.77 0.02
CA THR A 156 4.24 34.78 0.27
C THR A 156 3.74 35.97 1.10
N VAL A 157 2.43 36.19 1.17
CA VAL A 157 1.80 37.30 1.91
C VAL A 157 1.57 36.89 3.36
N THR A 158 0.97 35.73 3.59
CA THR A 158 0.65 35.24 4.93
C THR A 158 1.82 34.53 5.61
N LYS A 159 2.83 34.09 4.83
CA LYS A 159 3.93 33.21 5.26
C LYS A 159 3.42 31.90 5.88
N GLN A 160 2.21 31.50 5.53
CA GLN A 160 1.60 30.24 5.94
C GLN A 160 1.59 29.28 4.75
N LEU A 161 1.70 27.99 5.06
CA LEU A 161 1.37 26.95 4.10
C LEU A 161 -0.15 27.00 3.87
N PRO A 162 -0.68 26.90 2.62
CA PRO A 162 -2.10 26.66 2.40
C PRO A 162 -2.52 25.46 3.25
N GLU A 163 -3.72 25.46 3.84
CA GLU A 163 -4.20 24.42 4.77
C GLU A 163 -3.60 23.06 4.43
N GLY A 164 -2.63 22.66 5.26
CA GLY A 164 -1.85 21.45 5.01
C GLY A 164 -2.78 20.25 5.06
N ALA A 165 -2.40 19.18 4.37
CA ALA A 165 -3.16 17.94 4.44
C ALA A 165 -3.38 17.54 5.92
N SER A 166 -4.59 17.08 6.27
CA SER A 166 -4.92 16.77 7.66
C SER A 166 -4.30 15.45 8.14
N PHE A 167 -3.62 14.74 7.25
CA PHE A 167 -2.83 13.55 7.56
C PHE A 167 -1.38 13.90 7.92
N THR A 168 -0.80 13.09 8.80
CA THR A 168 0.62 13.13 9.14
C THR A 168 1.29 11.83 8.69
N VAL A 169 2.47 11.95 8.07
CA VAL A 169 3.34 10.80 7.76
C VAL A 169 4.63 10.93 8.56
N THR A 170 4.82 10.03 9.51
CA THR A 170 6.02 9.95 10.36
C THR A 170 6.93 8.82 9.87
N ASP A 171 8.24 9.02 9.94
CA ASP A 171 9.27 8.04 9.54
C ASP A 171 9.15 7.49 8.11
N ASN A 172 8.42 8.18 7.23
CA ASN A 172 8.10 7.80 5.84
C ASN A 172 7.29 6.49 5.69
N SER A 173 6.69 5.98 6.76
CA SER A 173 5.89 4.76 6.71
C SER A 173 4.63 4.82 7.56
N LEU A 174 4.64 5.48 8.72
CA LEU A 174 3.47 5.60 9.58
C LEU A 174 2.58 6.74 9.11
N LEU A 175 1.38 6.41 8.62
CA LEU A 175 0.32 7.34 8.25
C LEU A 175 -0.71 7.42 9.38
N GLU A 176 -0.97 8.64 9.84
CA GLU A 176 -2.04 8.97 10.77
C GLU A 176 -2.96 10.00 10.12
N TRP A 177 -4.25 9.71 10.05
CA TRP A 177 -5.22 10.57 9.38
C TRP A 177 -6.58 10.42 10.04
N GLN A 178 -7.14 11.51 10.56
CA GLN A 178 -8.38 11.45 11.34
C GLN A 178 -8.23 10.41 12.47
N LYS A 179 -9.06 9.37 12.49
CA LYS A 179 -8.97 8.25 13.43
C LYS A 179 -8.23 7.04 12.86
N TRP A 180 -7.72 7.12 11.63
CA TRP A 180 -6.95 6.06 11.00
C TRP A 180 -5.49 6.13 11.39
N ARG A 181 -4.91 4.95 11.60
CA ARG A 181 -3.47 4.75 11.77
C ARG A 181 -3.07 3.51 10.99
N LEU A 182 -2.07 3.62 10.12
CA LEU A 182 -1.56 2.50 9.33
C LEU A 182 -0.10 2.70 8.95
N CYS A 183 0.61 1.61 8.67
CA CYS A 183 1.98 1.66 8.18
C CYS A 183 2.02 1.24 6.70
N SER A 184 2.60 2.06 5.83
CA SER A 184 2.87 1.69 4.44
C SER A 184 4.30 1.17 4.29
N SER A 185 4.47 0.05 3.58
CA SER A 185 5.78 -0.44 3.13
C SER A 185 5.77 -0.73 1.63
N PHE A 186 6.98 -0.90 1.07
CA PHE A 186 7.17 -1.26 -0.32
C PHE A 186 7.86 -2.62 -0.45
N THR A 187 7.23 -3.54 -1.19
CA THR A 187 7.81 -4.82 -1.60
C THR A 187 7.96 -4.85 -3.13
N PRO A 188 8.95 -5.60 -3.66
CA PRO A 188 9.15 -5.63 -5.11
C PRO A 188 7.98 -6.21 -5.90
N ARG A 189 7.34 -7.22 -5.32
CA ARG A 189 6.22 -7.91 -5.98
C ARG A 189 4.94 -7.08 -5.92
N GLU A 190 4.58 -6.62 -4.72
CA GLU A 190 3.25 -6.07 -4.42
C GLU A 190 3.21 -4.53 -4.50
N CYS A 191 4.36 -3.88 -4.69
CA CYS A 191 4.52 -2.44 -4.57
C CYS A 191 4.09 -1.97 -3.17
N VAL A 192 3.06 -1.13 -3.05
CA VAL A 192 2.57 -0.62 -1.76
C VAL A 192 1.84 -1.73 -1.00
N VAL A 193 2.25 -1.98 0.23
CA VAL A 193 1.55 -2.85 1.18
C VAL A 193 1.16 -2.03 2.40
N LEU A 194 -0.12 -2.09 2.78
CA LEU A 194 -0.62 -1.45 3.99
C LEU A 194 -0.59 -2.47 5.14
N HIS A 195 -0.06 -2.06 6.28
CA HIS A 195 0.11 -2.85 7.49
C HIS A 195 -0.56 -2.17 8.67
N GLU A 196 -0.95 -2.98 9.66
CA GLU A 196 -1.42 -2.49 10.96
C GLU A 196 -2.50 -1.42 10.83
N ILE A 197 -3.52 -1.69 9.99
CA ILE A 197 -4.62 -0.76 9.78
C ILE A 197 -5.48 -0.75 11.05
N HIS A 198 -5.49 0.39 11.72
CA HIS A 198 -6.29 0.68 12.89
C HIS A 198 -7.23 1.83 12.59
N PHE A 199 -8.42 1.77 13.19
CA PHE A 199 -9.36 2.88 13.22
C PHE A 199 -9.84 3.07 14.65
N ASP A 200 -9.65 4.28 15.18
CA ASP A 200 -10.00 4.66 16.55
C ASP A 200 -9.40 3.68 17.59
N ASN A 201 -8.08 3.46 17.49
CA ASN A 201 -7.29 2.54 18.32
C ASN A 201 -7.75 1.08 18.33
N ARG A 202 -8.51 0.66 17.30
CA ARG A 202 -8.96 -0.73 17.15
C ARG A 202 -8.42 -1.33 15.87
N SER A 203 -7.82 -2.51 15.99
CA SER A 203 -7.28 -3.27 14.86
C SER A 203 -8.39 -3.63 13.86
N VAL A 204 -8.10 -3.44 12.58
CA VAL A 204 -9.01 -3.69 11.45
C VAL A 204 -8.43 -4.76 10.54
N VAL A 205 -7.25 -4.51 9.96
CA VAL A 205 -6.56 -5.43 9.04
C VAL A 205 -5.06 -5.40 9.35
N HIS A 206 -4.45 -6.58 9.48
CA HIS A 206 -3.02 -6.72 9.77
C HIS A 206 -2.15 -6.38 8.56
N ARG A 207 -2.52 -6.88 7.36
CA ARG A 207 -1.77 -6.69 6.11
C ARG A 207 -2.73 -6.69 4.92
N LEU A 208 -2.59 -5.73 4.00
CA LEU A 208 -3.46 -5.56 2.83
C LEU A 208 -2.63 -5.19 1.57
N PRO A 209 -2.28 -6.18 0.73
CA PRO A 209 -1.61 -5.97 -0.56
C PRO A 209 -2.55 -6.20 -1.76
N PHE A 210 -2.08 -5.89 -2.97
CA PHE A 210 -2.47 -6.63 -4.17
C PHE A 210 -1.59 -7.87 -4.34
N SER A 211 -2.20 -9.02 -4.65
CA SER A 211 -1.48 -10.29 -4.65
C SER A 211 -0.99 -10.71 -6.04
N ASP A 212 -1.87 -10.84 -7.04
CA ASP A 212 -1.48 -11.16 -8.42
C ASP A 212 -2.58 -10.86 -9.47
N LEU A 213 -2.21 -10.98 -10.75
CA LEU A 213 -3.10 -10.93 -11.92
C LEU A 213 -2.92 -12.21 -12.78
N THR A 214 -3.83 -12.48 -13.71
CA THR A 214 -3.81 -13.74 -14.49
C THR A 214 -2.68 -13.80 -15.53
N ALA A 215 -2.10 -12.67 -15.94
CA ALA A 215 -0.84 -12.64 -16.67
C ALA A 215 0.40 -12.71 -15.74
N PHE A 216 0.16 -12.81 -14.43
CA PHE A 216 1.14 -12.87 -13.36
C PHE A 216 2.06 -11.65 -13.30
N ASP A 217 1.56 -10.46 -13.61
CA ASP A 217 2.33 -9.21 -13.65
C ASP A 217 3.13 -8.98 -12.35
N TYR A 218 2.51 -9.28 -11.21
CA TYR A 218 3.14 -9.14 -9.90
C TYR A 218 4.27 -10.18 -9.72
N GLY A 219 4.04 -11.44 -10.07
CA GLY A 219 5.04 -12.50 -9.94
C GLY A 219 6.16 -12.48 -10.98
N ASP A 220 5.86 -12.12 -12.22
CA ASP A 220 6.77 -12.24 -13.36
C ASP A 220 7.54 -10.94 -13.63
N ALA A 221 6.90 -9.78 -13.46
CA ALA A 221 7.52 -8.48 -13.70
C ALA A 221 7.88 -7.75 -12.40
N GLY A 222 7.00 -7.84 -11.39
CA GLY A 222 7.07 -7.07 -10.14
C GLY A 222 6.43 -5.68 -10.31
N ALA A 223 5.45 -5.36 -9.47
CA ALA A 223 4.73 -4.09 -9.56
C ALA A 223 5.61 -2.87 -9.23
N ASP A 224 6.70 -3.06 -8.49
CA ASP A 224 7.65 -1.99 -8.14
C ASP A 224 8.43 -1.45 -9.35
N ARG A 225 8.83 -2.35 -10.26
CA ARG A 225 9.64 -2.05 -11.45
C ARG A 225 8.82 -1.44 -12.57
N THR A 226 7.50 -1.68 -12.54
CA THR A 226 6.54 -1.15 -13.50
C THR A 226 5.81 0.08 -12.95
N ALA A 227 6.09 0.49 -11.71
CA ALA A 227 5.51 1.68 -11.12
C ALA A 227 5.99 2.95 -11.83
N ASN A 228 5.03 3.81 -12.17
CA ASN A 228 5.30 5.12 -12.75
C ASN A 228 5.78 6.11 -11.69
N ASN A 229 6.43 7.18 -12.16
CA ASN A 229 6.77 8.32 -11.31
C ASN A 229 5.56 9.27 -11.27
N LEU A 230 4.86 9.30 -10.14
CA LEU A 230 3.69 10.13 -9.85
C LEU A 230 4.12 11.52 -9.36
N GLY A 231 5.14 12.09 -10.00
CA GLY A 231 5.63 13.43 -9.69
C GLY A 231 4.52 14.48 -9.85
N LEU A 232 4.72 15.64 -9.23
CA LEU A 232 3.74 16.74 -9.29
C LEU A 232 3.44 17.12 -10.75
N GLY A 233 2.15 17.19 -11.12
CA GLY A 233 1.71 17.74 -12.41
C GLY A 233 0.78 16.89 -13.27
N GLY A 234 0.17 15.81 -12.79
CA GLY A 234 -0.88 15.13 -13.57
C GLY A 234 -1.62 13.97 -12.93
N ASP A 235 -0.94 13.13 -12.13
CA ASP A 235 -1.53 11.87 -11.66
C ASP A 235 -2.36 12.02 -10.38
N CYS A 236 -1.94 12.89 -9.46
CA CYS A 236 -2.59 13.10 -8.17
C CYS A 236 -2.96 14.57 -8.01
N LEU A 237 -4.11 14.86 -7.39
CA LEU A 237 -4.67 16.21 -7.27
C LEU A 237 -4.65 16.68 -5.80
N GLY A 238 -4.23 17.92 -5.56
CA GLY A 238 -4.25 18.53 -4.22
C GLY A 238 -2.90 18.50 -3.50
N ALA A 239 -2.93 18.51 -2.17
CA ALA A 239 -1.74 18.44 -1.33
C ALA A 239 -1.22 16.99 -1.27
N ILE A 240 -0.08 16.74 -1.92
CA ILE A 240 0.41 15.38 -2.19
C ILE A 240 1.68 15.10 -1.39
N LYS A 241 1.69 13.98 -0.67
CA LYS A 241 2.89 13.34 -0.14
C LYS A 241 3.29 12.20 -1.04
N CYS A 242 4.43 12.35 -1.73
CA CYS A 242 5.02 11.27 -2.52
C CYS A 242 5.94 10.37 -1.66
N MET A 243 6.01 9.10 -2.04
CA MET A 243 6.93 8.11 -1.47
C MET A 243 7.78 7.47 -2.58
N ASP A 244 9.06 7.25 -2.27
CA ASP A 244 10.02 6.60 -3.16
C ASP A 244 10.13 5.11 -2.83
N ALA A 245 10.36 4.27 -3.85
CA ALA A 245 10.75 2.87 -3.69
C ALA A 245 12.24 2.68 -3.97
N LYS A 246 12.85 1.74 -3.26
CA LYS A 246 14.25 1.34 -3.46
C LYS A 246 14.28 -0.05 -4.09
N LEU A 247 14.66 -0.07 -5.36
CA LEU A 247 14.81 -1.26 -6.18
C LEU A 247 16.25 -1.77 -6.13
N VAL A 248 16.48 -2.95 -6.69
CA VAL A 248 17.82 -3.51 -6.90
C VAL A 248 18.11 -3.71 -8.38
N THR A 249 19.30 -3.31 -8.81
CA THR A 249 19.79 -3.61 -10.16
C THR A 249 20.26 -5.07 -10.25
N PRO A 250 20.35 -5.65 -11.46
CA PRO A 250 21.04 -6.92 -11.70
C PRO A 250 22.40 -7.10 -11.02
N SER A 251 23.14 -6.00 -10.85
CA SER A 251 24.45 -5.97 -10.22
C SER A 251 24.40 -5.98 -8.68
N GLY A 252 23.21 -5.96 -8.07
CA GLY A 252 23.02 -5.89 -6.62
C GLY A 252 23.12 -4.47 -6.06
N LYS A 253 23.19 -3.44 -6.91
CA LYS A 253 23.22 -2.04 -6.47
C LYS A 253 21.80 -1.49 -6.26
N PRO A 254 21.56 -0.67 -5.23
CA PRO A 254 20.28 0.00 -5.05
C PRO A 254 19.99 0.96 -6.21
N CYS A 255 18.73 1.03 -6.64
CA CYS A 255 18.20 1.96 -7.63
C CYS A 255 16.98 2.65 -7.04
N LEU A 256 16.87 3.97 -7.17
CA LEU A 256 15.76 4.73 -6.61
C LEU A 256 14.67 4.93 -7.66
N ALA A 257 13.47 4.43 -7.39
CA ALA A 257 12.27 4.77 -8.13
C ALA A 257 11.52 5.88 -7.38
N ARG A 258 11.42 7.06 -8.01
CA ARG A 258 10.90 8.26 -7.35
C ARG A 258 9.39 8.37 -7.47
N ASN A 259 8.75 8.85 -6.41
CA ASN A 259 7.32 9.18 -6.35
C ASN A 259 6.41 8.04 -6.87
N VAL A 260 6.70 6.80 -6.51
CA VAL A 260 5.94 5.63 -6.99
C VAL A 260 4.60 5.46 -6.28
N CYS A 261 4.38 6.19 -5.21
CA CYS A 261 3.12 6.26 -4.49
C CYS A 261 2.86 7.72 -4.09
N CYS A 262 1.60 8.13 -4.19
CA CYS A 262 1.13 9.43 -3.74
C CYS A 262 0.03 9.24 -2.68
N ILE A 263 0.06 10.08 -1.65
CA ILE A 263 -0.98 10.18 -0.62
C ILE A 263 -1.53 11.59 -0.67
N HIS A 264 -2.84 11.71 -0.80
CA HIS A 264 -3.54 12.99 -0.84
C HIS A 264 -4.98 12.80 -0.35
N GLU A 265 -5.63 13.91 0.01
CA GLU A 265 -7.05 13.94 0.40
C GLU A 265 -7.90 14.37 -0.78
N VAL A 266 -9.10 13.81 -0.87
CA VAL A 266 -10.11 14.17 -1.88
C VAL A 266 -11.44 14.35 -1.17
N ASP A 267 -12.20 15.37 -1.58
CA ASP A 267 -13.60 15.53 -1.18
C ASP A 267 -14.45 14.45 -1.86
N ASP A 268 -14.96 13.50 -1.09
CA ASP A 268 -15.80 12.39 -1.57
C ASP A 268 -17.30 12.67 -1.40
N GLY A 269 -17.69 13.94 -1.55
CA GLY A 269 -19.06 14.39 -1.45
C GLY A 269 -19.67 14.24 -0.05
N ILE A 270 -20.92 13.77 0.02
CA ILE A 270 -21.72 13.80 1.26
C ILE A 270 -21.46 12.54 2.10
N LEU A 271 -20.81 12.71 3.26
CA LEU A 271 -20.55 11.63 4.21
C LEU A 271 -21.83 10.98 4.76
N TRP A 272 -22.86 11.77 5.08
CA TRP A 272 -24.18 11.26 5.43
C TRP A 272 -25.27 12.32 5.23
N LYS A 273 -26.48 11.88 4.85
CA LYS A 273 -27.72 12.67 4.80
C LYS A 273 -28.90 11.71 4.98
N HIS A 274 -29.89 12.06 5.80
CA HIS A 274 -30.97 11.12 6.16
C HIS A 274 -32.35 11.61 5.67
N ALA A 275 -33.14 10.68 5.12
CA ALA A 275 -34.59 10.75 4.95
C ALA A 275 -35.20 9.34 5.11
N ASN A 276 -36.30 9.22 5.86
CA ASN A 276 -36.82 7.95 6.40
C ASN A 276 -38.02 7.40 5.60
N LEU A 277 -37.94 6.16 5.11
CA LEU A 277 -39.09 5.36 4.65
C LEU A 277 -38.85 3.86 4.98
N LEU A 278 -39.78 3.31 5.76
CA LEU A 278 -39.78 2.00 6.46
C LEU A 278 -39.62 0.76 5.55
N THR A 279 -38.83 -0.25 5.97
CA THR A 279 -39.11 -1.69 5.74
C THR A 279 -38.41 -2.60 6.78
N ASP A 280 -39.01 -3.77 7.03
CA ASP A 280 -38.58 -4.80 7.98
C ASP A 280 -38.29 -6.13 7.23
N ARG A 281 -37.05 -6.65 7.31
CA ARG A 281 -36.62 -7.93 6.70
C ARG A 281 -35.52 -8.61 7.52
N ALA A 282 -35.61 -9.93 7.67
CA ALA A 282 -34.64 -10.75 8.39
C ALA A 282 -33.48 -11.25 7.48
N VAL A 283 -32.28 -11.42 8.06
CA VAL A 283 -31.03 -11.86 7.41
C VAL A 283 -30.59 -13.21 7.98
N VAL A 284 -30.17 -14.16 7.13
CA VAL A 284 -29.60 -15.46 7.54
C VAL A 284 -28.07 -15.39 7.47
N SER A 285 -27.37 -15.91 8.50
CA SER A 285 -25.90 -15.92 8.61
C SER A 285 -25.38 -17.36 8.68
N THR A 286 -24.27 -17.64 8.00
CA THR A 286 -23.60 -18.96 8.02
C THR A 286 -22.12 -18.77 8.31
N SER A 287 -21.59 -19.51 9.28
CA SER A 287 -20.17 -19.48 9.64
C SER A 287 -19.35 -20.38 8.72
N ILE A 288 -18.15 -19.92 8.34
CA ILE A 288 -17.14 -20.72 7.64
C ILE A 288 -16.23 -21.32 8.70
N THR A 289 -16.21 -22.65 8.81
CA THR A 289 -15.44 -23.36 9.84
C THR A 289 -14.14 -23.97 9.32
N LYS A 290 -14.08 -24.22 8.00
CA LYS A 290 -12.93 -24.78 7.30
C LYS A 290 -12.46 -23.88 6.17
N SER A 291 -11.16 -23.93 5.88
CA SER A 291 -10.58 -23.26 4.72
C SER A 291 -11.32 -23.68 3.44
N THR A 292 -11.72 -22.71 2.64
CA THR A 292 -12.66 -22.93 1.53
C THR A 292 -12.69 -21.75 0.56
N HIS A 293 -13.51 -21.87 -0.48
CA HIS A 293 -13.87 -20.76 -1.37
C HIS A 293 -15.38 -20.50 -1.31
N ILE A 294 -15.77 -19.28 -1.66
CA ILE A 294 -17.17 -18.90 -1.84
C ILE A 294 -17.30 -17.94 -3.02
N ASP A 295 -18.34 -18.14 -3.81
CA ASP A 295 -18.66 -17.24 -4.91
C ASP A 295 -19.65 -16.16 -4.51
N ALA A 296 -19.53 -15.02 -5.19
CA ALA A 296 -20.50 -13.95 -5.14
C ALA A 296 -21.88 -14.49 -5.55
N SER A 297 -22.94 -14.06 -4.86
CA SER A 297 -24.31 -14.42 -5.22
C SER A 297 -25.14 -13.15 -5.36
N PRO A 298 -25.16 -12.53 -6.54
CA PRO A 298 -25.89 -11.27 -6.75
C PRO A 298 -27.41 -11.45 -6.57
N LEU A 299 -27.93 -12.65 -6.82
CA LEU A 299 -29.36 -12.97 -6.63
C LEU A 299 -29.79 -12.98 -5.16
N THR A 300 -28.87 -13.29 -4.24
CA THR A 300 -29.14 -13.31 -2.80
C THR A 300 -28.44 -12.18 -2.04
N ASN A 301 -27.74 -11.30 -2.76
CA ASN A 301 -26.88 -10.25 -2.23
C ASN A 301 -25.91 -10.77 -1.15
N ARG A 302 -25.15 -11.82 -1.48
CA ARG A 302 -24.20 -12.42 -0.53
C ARG A 302 -23.21 -11.36 -0.02
N VAL A 303 -23.08 -11.33 1.30
CA VAL A 303 -22.14 -10.49 2.04
C VAL A 303 -21.17 -11.40 2.77
N VAL A 304 -19.88 -11.10 2.70
CA VAL A 304 -18.85 -11.78 3.50
C VAL A 304 -18.54 -10.91 4.70
N LYS A 305 -18.59 -11.51 5.90
CA LYS A 305 -18.35 -10.84 7.18
C LYS A 305 -17.16 -11.50 7.87
N VAL A 306 -16.15 -10.71 8.22
CA VAL A 306 -15.02 -11.13 9.06
C VAL A 306 -15.32 -10.63 10.47
N SER A 307 -15.53 -11.57 11.38
CA SER A 307 -16.01 -11.28 12.74
C SER A 307 -15.04 -11.74 13.81
N ASN A 308 -14.92 -10.98 14.89
CA ASN A 308 -14.27 -11.43 16.13
C ASN A 308 -15.33 -11.94 17.11
N PRO A 309 -15.55 -13.26 17.24
CA PRO A 309 -16.60 -13.82 18.08
C PRO A 309 -16.37 -13.61 19.57
N SER A 310 -15.13 -13.30 20.00
CA SER A 310 -14.80 -13.02 21.40
C SER A 310 -15.15 -11.60 21.84
N LYS A 311 -15.51 -10.70 20.91
CA LYS A 311 -15.90 -9.31 21.21
C LYS A 311 -17.31 -9.06 20.70
N ILE A 312 -18.24 -8.88 21.64
CA ILE A 312 -19.65 -8.64 21.36
C ILE A 312 -19.96 -7.15 21.53
N ASP A 313 -20.62 -6.58 20.53
CA ASP A 313 -21.14 -5.23 20.52
C ASP A 313 -22.34 -5.10 21.47
N THR A 314 -22.37 -4.05 22.26
CA THR A 314 -23.36 -3.91 23.35
C THR A 314 -24.75 -3.53 22.85
N VAL A 315 -24.83 -2.88 21.70
CA VAL A 315 -26.08 -2.36 21.13
C VAL A 315 -26.79 -3.44 20.31
N SER A 316 -26.07 -4.09 19.40
CA SER A 316 -26.59 -5.12 18.50
C SER A 316 -26.62 -6.52 19.11
N GLY A 317 -25.81 -6.76 20.16
CA GLY A 317 -25.59 -8.09 20.73
C GLY A 317 -24.85 -9.05 19.79
N ARG A 318 -24.18 -8.54 18.74
CA ARG A 318 -23.50 -9.33 17.71
C ARG A 318 -21.98 -9.19 17.80
N PRO A 319 -21.22 -10.16 17.27
CA PRO A 319 -19.77 -10.03 17.15
C PRO A 319 -19.34 -8.80 16.34
N VAL A 320 -18.36 -8.06 16.84
CA VAL A 320 -17.75 -6.91 16.14
C VAL A 320 -17.09 -7.36 14.85
N SER A 321 -17.30 -6.63 13.75
CA SER A 321 -16.92 -7.14 12.43
C SER A 321 -16.72 -6.09 11.34
N TYR A 322 -16.06 -6.53 10.27
CA TYR A 322 -16.08 -5.87 8.96
C TYR A 322 -16.77 -6.77 7.94
N LYS A 323 -17.37 -6.16 6.92
CA LYS A 323 -18.00 -6.85 5.81
C LYS A 323 -17.59 -6.26 4.47
N PHE A 324 -17.63 -7.08 3.44
CA PHE A 324 -17.58 -6.63 2.06
C PHE A 324 -18.56 -7.44 1.21
N ASN A 325 -18.88 -6.89 0.06
CA ASN A 325 -19.64 -7.57 -0.97
C ASN A 325 -18.63 -8.06 -2.02
N PRO A 326 -18.48 -9.38 -2.22
CA PRO A 326 -17.68 -9.88 -3.32
C PRO A 326 -18.23 -9.35 -4.64
N ALA A 327 -17.37 -8.80 -5.50
CA ALA A 327 -17.79 -8.30 -6.80
C ALA A 327 -18.29 -9.48 -7.64
N PRO A 328 -19.54 -9.49 -8.15
CA PRO A 328 -20.08 -10.60 -8.93
C PRO A 328 -19.60 -10.55 -10.39
N THR A 329 -18.28 -10.46 -10.55
CA THR A 329 -17.61 -10.34 -11.85
C THR A 329 -17.42 -11.71 -12.50
N GLN A 330 -17.22 -11.72 -13.82
CA GLN A 330 -16.88 -12.94 -14.56
C GLN A 330 -15.58 -13.56 -14.02
N LEU A 331 -15.64 -14.84 -13.64
CA LEU A 331 -14.49 -15.65 -13.23
C LEU A 331 -13.70 -16.12 -14.45
N LEU A 332 -12.56 -16.78 -14.23
CA LEU A 332 -11.71 -17.29 -15.30
C LEU A 332 -12.52 -18.08 -16.35
N MET A 333 -12.52 -17.59 -17.59
CA MET A 333 -13.25 -18.21 -18.71
C MET A 333 -12.47 -19.34 -19.38
N ALA A 334 -11.16 -19.42 -19.12
CA ALA A 334 -10.33 -20.46 -19.68
C ALA A 334 -10.71 -21.82 -19.09
N ASP A 335 -10.66 -22.86 -19.92
CA ASP A 335 -10.93 -24.22 -19.49
C ASP A 335 -9.96 -24.62 -18.36
N ALA A 336 -10.47 -25.30 -17.33
CA ALA A 336 -9.67 -25.69 -16.17
C ALA A 336 -8.47 -26.60 -16.55
N ALA A 337 -8.57 -27.37 -17.64
CA ALA A 337 -7.48 -28.19 -18.15
C ALA A 337 -6.49 -27.41 -19.03
N SER A 338 -6.75 -26.14 -19.37
CA SER A 338 -5.82 -25.29 -20.12
C SER A 338 -4.61 -24.87 -19.27
N ASP A 339 -3.52 -24.44 -19.91
CA ASP A 339 -2.33 -24.01 -19.19
C ASP A 339 -2.60 -22.87 -18.21
N ILE A 340 -3.48 -21.93 -18.57
CA ILE A 340 -3.85 -20.83 -17.67
C ILE A 340 -4.80 -21.30 -16.57
N GLY A 341 -5.76 -22.19 -16.88
CA GLY A 341 -6.68 -22.76 -15.90
C GLY A 341 -5.97 -23.51 -14.79
N ARG A 342 -4.86 -24.18 -15.12
CA ARG A 342 -4.02 -24.91 -14.16
C ARG A 342 -3.11 -23.99 -13.34
N ARG A 343 -2.65 -22.87 -13.91
CA ARG A 343 -1.73 -21.91 -13.27
C ARG A 343 -2.43 -20.86 -12.39
N ALA A 344 -3.67 -20.49 -12.70
CA ALA A 344 -4.41 -19.42 -12.04
C ALA A 344 -5.71 -19.95 -11.42
N LYS A 345 -5.62 -21.00 -10.61
CA LYS A 345 -6.77 -21.63 -9.94
C LYS A 345 -7.44 -20.66 -8.97
N TYR A 346 -6.68 -19.75 -8.38
CA TYR A 346 -7.21 -18.65 -7.56
C TYR A 346 -8.27 -17.80 -8.29
N ALA A 347 -8.22 -17.68 -9.62
CA ALA A 347 -9.19 -16.93 -10.41
C ALA A 347 -10.50 -17.70 -10.68
N GLY A 348 -10.61 -18.93 -10.15
CA GLY A 348 -11.77 -19.80 -10.29
C GLY A 348 -12.91 -19.50 -9.32
N HIS A 349 -12.69 -18.66 -8.30
CA HIS A 349 -13.71 -18.29 -7.30
C HIS A 349 -13.56 -16.83 -6.85
N HIS A 350 -14.65 -16.22 -6.40
CA HIS A 350 -14.64 -14.79 -5.99
C HIS A 350 -13.95 -14.53 -4.65
N VAL A 351 -13.99 -15.49 -3.74
CA VAL A 351 -13.36 -15.35 -2.41
C VAL A 351 -12.77 -16.68 -1.98
N TRP A 352 -11.56 -16.61 -1.41
CA TRP A 352 -10.94 -17.72 -0.68
C TRP A 352 -10.77 -17.34 0.78
N VAL A 353 -10.91 -18.31 1.67
CA VAL A 353 -10.66 -18.18 3.10
C VAL A 353 -9.68 -19.27 3.49
N THR A 354 -8.53 -18.87 4.02
CA THR A 354 -7.46 -19.80 4.43
C THR A 354 -7.02 -19.49 5.85
N ARG A 355 -6.42 -20.48 6.51
CA ARG A 355 -5.71 -20.26 7.77
C ARG A 355 -4.46 -19.42 7.50
N HIS A 356 -4.14 -18.49 8.38
CA HIS A 356 -2.89 -17.73 8.29
C HIS A 356 -1.67 -18.65 8.49
N ALA A 357 -0.70 -18.53 7.58
CA ALA A 357 0.65 -19.01 7.75
C ALA A 357 1.66 -17.94 7.31
N ASP A 358 2.81 -17.88 7.99
CA ASP A 358 3.86 -16.92 7.65
C ASP A 358 4.39 -17.21 6.23
N TYR A 359 4.60 -16.15 5.45
CA TYR A 359 5.15 -16.18 4.09
C TYR A 359 4.24 -16.75 2.99
N GLU A 360 2.95 -17.01 3.26
CA GLU A 360 1.93 -17.32 2.25
C GLU A 360 1.28 -16.03 1.71
N PHE A 361 2.00 -15.29 0.87
CA PHE A 361 1.57 -13.96 0.41
C PHE A 361 0.88 -13.93 -0.96
N TRP A 362 1.19 -14.87 -1.84
CA TRP A 362 0.88 -14.74 -3.27
C TRP A 362 -0.14 -15.76 -3.73
N ALA A 363 -1.27 -15.29 -4.26
CA ALA A 363 -2.41 -16.12 -4.65
C ALA A 363 -2.04 -17.17 -5.69
N GLY A 364 -1.16 -16.84 -6.65
CA GLY A 364 -0.65 -17.77 -7.67
C GLY A 364 0.62 -18.54 -7.28
N GLY A 365 1.11 -18.36 -6.04
CA GLY A 365 2.38 -18.94 -5.59
C GLY A 365 3.60 -18.05 -5.82
N GLU A 366 4.74 -18.46 -5.26
CA GLU A 366 5.99 -17.67 -5.31
C GLU A 366 6.59 -17.61 -6.73
N PHE A 367 6.57 -18.71 -7.48
CA PHE A 367 7.22 -18.81 -8.79
C PHE A 367 6.22 -19.02 -9.93
N THR A 368 5.75 -17.93 -10.51
CA THR A 368 4.71 -17.93 -11.56
C THR A 368 5.27 -18.05 -12.97
N ASN A 369 6.48 -17.54 -13.22
CA ASN A 369 7.06 -17.51 -14.55
C ASN A 369 7.40 -18.93 -15.03
N MET A 370 6.83 -19.32 -16.18
CA MET A 370 6.91 -20.68 -16.73
C MET A 370 6.38 -21.78 -15.80
N SER A 371 5.55 -21.44 -14.80
CA SER A 371 4.88 -22.43 -13.95
C SER A 371 3.98 -23.33 -14.80
N ARG A 372 3.80 -24.58 -14.36
CA ARG A 372 2.90 -25.55 -15.03
C ARG A 372 1.55 -25.66 -14.33
N GLU A 373 1.54 -25.36 -13.04
CA GLU A 373 0.42 -25.39 -12.11
C GLU A 373 0.56 -24.19 -11.15
N GLU A 374 -0.53 -23.82 -10.49
CA GLU A 374 -0.48 -23.03 -9.25
C GLU A 374 0.15 -23.90 -8.15
N GLU A 375 1.19 -23.40 -7.49
CA GLU A 375 1.91 -24.09 -6.41
C GLU A 375 2.21 -23.13 -5.25
N GLY A 376 1.74 -23.48 -4.05
CA GLY A 376 1.89 -22.63 -2.85
C GLY A 376 1.00 -21.39 -2.86
N GLY A 377 -0.05 -21.41 -3.69
CA GLY A 377 -1.05 -20.35 -3.81
C GLY A 377 -2.25 -20.53 -2.87
N CYS A 378 -3.24 -19.65 -3.00
CA CYS A 378 -4.43 -19.71 -2.13
C CYS A 378 -5.31 -20.93 -2.43
N TYR A 379 -5.25 -21.49 -3.64
CA TYR A 379 -5.92 -22.77 -3.95
C TYR A 379 -5.38 -23.90 -3.08
N ASP A 380 -4.06 -24.04 -3.00
CA ASP A 380 -3.40 -25.11 -2.23
C ASP A 380 -3.66 -24.91 -0.73
N ALA A 381 -3.55 -23.68 -0.23
CA ALA A 381 -3.84 -23.35 1.16
C ALA A 381 -5.31 -23.64 1.53
N ALA A 382 -6.26 -23.36 0.63
CA ALA A 382 -7.66 -23.73 0.85
C ALA A 382 -7.88 -25.25 0.83
N ALA A 383 -7.15 -25.97 -0.04
CA ALA A 383 -7.25 -27.43 -0.17
C ALA A 383 -6.78 -28.19 1.08
N LEU A 384 -5.98 -27.57 1.96
CA LEU A 384 -5.60 -28.14 3.25
C LEU A 384 -6.80 -28.39 4.18
N ASN A 385 -7.93 -27.70 3.96
CA ASN A 385 -9.16 -27.87 4.76
C ASN A 385 -8.93 -27.66 6.27
N ASP A 386 -8.07 -26.69 6.60
CA ASP A 386 -7.72 -26.31 7.97
C ASP A 386 -8.89 -25.67 8.71
N ASP A 387 -8.88 -25.77 10.04
CA ASP A 387 -9.83 -25.05 10.91
C ASP A 387 -9.57 -23.53 10.87
N VAL A 388 -10.62 -22.78 10.50
CA VAL A 388 -10.62 -21.31 10.39
C VAL A 388 -11.59 -20.62 11.34
N GLU A 389 -12.39 -21.40 12.10
CA GLU A 389 -13.30 -20.82 13.09
C GLU A 389 -12.54 -20.26 14.29
N ASN A 390 -12.68 -18.95 14.53
CA ASN A 390 -12.03 -18.25 15.64
C ASN A 390 -10.49 -18.44 15.67
N THR A 391 -9.87 -18.42 14.49
CA THR A 391 -8.42 -18.46 14.32
C THR A 391 -7.95 -17.24 13.51
N ASP A 392 -6.63 -17.12 13.31
CA ASP A 392 -6.09 -16.17 12.36
C ASP A 392 -6.40 -16.63 10.92
N VAL A 393 -7.16 -15.81 10.21
CA VAL A 393 -7.63 -16.10 8.85
C VAL A 393 -7.07 -15.10 7.85
N VAL A 394 -6.92 -15.56 6.61
CA VAL A 394 -6.62 -14.73 5.44
C VAL A 394 -7.81 -14.83 4.48
N VAL A 395 -8.24 -13.68 3.96
CA VAL A 395 -9.30 -13.58 2.97
C VAL A 395 -8.71 -13.09 1.65
N TRP A 396 -8.85 -13.88 0.61
CA TRP A 396 -8.39 -13.56 -0.74
C TRP A 396 -9.59 -13.13 -1.56
N ALA A 397 -9.73 -11.83 -1.83
CA ALA A 397 -10.82 -11.30 -2.64
C ALA A 397 -10.40 -11.24 -4.11
N VAL A 398 -11.18 -11.89 -4.97
CA VAL A 398 -10.94 -11.98 -6.41
C VAL A 398 -12.06 -11.27 -7.14
N PHE A 399 -11.68 -10.37 -8.03
CA PHE A 399 -12.57 -9.71 -8.96
C PHE A 399 -11.96 -9.78 -10.36
N GLY A 400 -12.83 -9.92 -11.35
CA GLY A 400 -12.46 -10.16 -12.74
C GLY A 400 -12.90 -9.03 -13.64
N PHE A 401 -12.14 -8.84 -14.72
CA PHE A 401 -12.46 -7.91 -15.79
C PHE A 401 -12.50 -8.67 -17.11
N ALA A 402 -13.70 -9.08 -17.54
CA ALA A 402 -13.92 -9.70 -18.84
C ALA A 402 -14.07 -8.61 -19.90
N TYR A 403 -12.93 -8.17 -20.42
CA TYR A 403 -12.87 -7.03 -21.32
C TYR A 403 -13.29 -7.39 -22.75
N SER A 404 -14.36 -6.76 -23.22
CA SER A 404 -14.77 -6.76 -24.63
C SER A 404 -14.44 -5.39 -25.23
N PRO A 405 -13.30 -5.25 -25.94
CA PRO A 405 -12.83 -3.95 -26.41
C PRO A 405 -13.89 -3.23 -27.27
N ARG A 406 -13.99 -1.92 -27.11
CA ARG A 406 -14.79 -1.03 -27.97
C ARG A 406 -13.90 -0.04 -28.72
N VAL A 407 -14.47 0.62 -29.73
CA VAL A 407 -13.73 1.56 -30.58
C VAL A 407 -13.21 2.74 -29.77
N GLU A 408 -13.95 3.18 -28.77
CA GLU A 408 -13.59 4.28 -27.86
C GLU A 408 -12.35 3.97 -27.01
N ASP A 409 -11.97 2.70 -26.89
CA ASP A 409 -10.77 2.31 -26.14
C ASP A 409 -9.48 2.47 -26.97
N TRP A 410 -9.60 2.79 -28.26
CA TRP A 410 -8.52 3.04 -29.20
C TRP A 410 -8.39 4.54 -29.47
N LEU A 411 -7.24 5.22 -29.44
CA LEU A 411 -5.82 4.83 -29.33
C LEU A 411 -5.29 4.72 -27.89
N VAL A 412 -6.05 5.24 -26.93
CA VAL A 412 -5.78 5.21 -25.49
C VAL A 412 -7.12 5.03 -24.78
N MET A 413 -7.22 4.00 -23.94
CA MET A 413 -8.45 3.61 -23.27
C MET A 413 -8.81 4.60 -22.15
N PRO A 414 -10.05 5.11 -22.08
CA PRO A 414 -10.56 5.82 -20.91
C PRO A 414 -10.57 4.91 -19.66
N VAL A 415 -10.44 5.49 -18.47
CA VAL A 415 -10.37 4.71 -17.22
C VAL A 415 -11.63 3.87 -16.99
N GLU A 416 -11.44 2.60 -16.67
CA GLU A 416 -12.46 1.72 -16.08
C GLU A 416 -12.10 1.43 -14.62
N ARG A 417 -13.07 1.54 -13.72
CA ARG A 417 -12.83 1.52 -12.26
C ARG A 417 -13.46 0.28 -11.62
N HIS A 418 -12.67 -0.43 -10.83
CA HIS A 418 -13.12 -1.51 -9.97
C HIS A 418 -12.80 -1.16 -8.51
N GLU A 419 -13.74 -1.41 -7.62
CA GLU A 419 -13.63 -1.05 -6.20
C GLU A 419 -14.10 -2.19 -5.30
N LEU A 420 -13.43 -2.34 -4.16
CA LEU A 420 -13.84 -3.21 -3.07
C LEU A 420 -13.97 -2.39 -1.79
N HIS A 421 -15.12 -2.51 -1.13
CA HIS A 421 -15.47 -1.70 0.03
C HIS A 421 -15.49 -2.56 1.30
N LEU A 422 -14.53 -2.33 2.21
CA LEU A 422 -14.56 -2.89 3.56
C LEU A 422 -15.38 -1.98 4.49
N ARG A 423 -16.54 -2.47 4.92
CA ARG A 423 -17.51 -1.71 5.72
C ARG A 423 -17.61 -2.27 7.12
N ARG A 424 -17.53 -1.39 8.12
CA ARG A 424 -17.79 -1.69 9.52
C ARG A 424 -19.23 -2.19 9.70
N ILE A 425 -19.43 -3.22 10.50
CA ILE A 425 -20.76 -3.68 10.93
C ILE A 425 -20.69 -4.21 12.36
N ASP A 426 -21.55 -3.68 13.23
CA ASP A 426 -21.52 -3.99 14.66
C ASP A 426 -20.15 -3.69 15.29
N PHE A 427 -19.31 -2.86 14.65
CA PHE A 427 -17.95 -2.59 15.13
C PHE A 427 -17.94 -1.47 16.16
N PHE A 428 -18.79 -0.46 16.02
CA PHE A 428 -18.96 0.65 16.97
C PHE A 428 -20.41 0.72 17.42
N ASP A 429 -20.63 1.18 18.66
CA ASP A 429 -21.96 1.33 19.25
C ASP A 429 -22.79 2.46 18.58
N ALA A 430 -22.14 3.33 17.81
CA ALA A 430 -22.76 4.41 17.05
C ALA A 430 -21.95 4.76 15.79
N ASN A 431 -22.48 5.66 14.95
CA ASN A 431 -21.74 6.16 13.80
C ASN A 431 -20.44 6.85 14.26
N PRO A 432 -19.25 6.35 13.88
CA PRO A 432 -17.97 6.90 14.36
C PRO A 432 -17.60 8.25 13.76
N ALA A 433 -18.41 8.78 12.84
CA ALA A 433 -18.22 10.09 12.22
C ALA A 433 -19.11 11.20 12.83
N LEU A 434 -19.79 10.94 13.95
CA LEU A 434 -20.66 11.94 14.59
C LEU A 434 -19.91 13.16 15.15
N ASP A 435 -18.60 13.03 15.36
CA ASP A 435 -17.69 14.07 15.83
C ASP A 435 -16.87 14.72 14.71
N VAL A 436 -17.12 14.35 13.44
CA VAL A 436 -16.49 15.01 12.29
C VAL A 436 -17.19 16.34 12.05
N ALA A 437 -16.42 17.44 12.03
CA ALA A 437 -16.95 18.77 11.78
C ALA A 437 -17.60 18.84 10.38
N SER A 438 -18.73 19.52 10.28
CA SER A 438 -19.38 19.79 8.99
C SER A 438 -18.74 21.01 8.34
N ASP A 439 -17.78 20.79 7.46
CA ASP A 439 -17.24 21.88 6.63
C ASP A 439 -18.03 21.98 5.33
N ARG A 440 -18.35 23.22 4.94
CA ARG A 440 -19.02 23.49 3.67
C ARG A 440 -17.95 23.68 2.61
N ASN A 441 -17.90 22.77 1.63
CA ASN A 441 -17.08 22.95 0.45
C ASN A 441 -17.51 24.24 -0.29
N THR A 442 -16.67 25.27 -0.25
CA THR A 442 -16.94 26.58 -0.86
C THR A 442 -16.70 26.61 -2.36
N ALA A 443 -16.04 25.59 -2.93
CA ALA A 443 -15.87 25.44 -4.38
C ALA A 443 -17.17 25.04 -5.09
N SER A 444 -18.16 24.53 -4.35
CA SER A 444 -19.51 24.26 -4.88
C SER A 444 -20.33 25.56 -4.98
N VAL A 445 -20.41 26.12 -6.18
CA VAL A 445 -21.27 27.28 -6.50
C VAL A 445 -22.52 26.84 -7.27
N LEU A 446 -23.62 27.58 -7.11
CA LEU A 446 -24.78 27.42 -8.01
C LEU A 446 -24.36 27.89 -9.40
N VAL A 447 -24.65 27.09 -10.43
CA VAL A 447 -24.55 27.57 -11.81
C VAL A 447 -25.70 28.55 -12.02
N ASP A 448 -25.42 29.84 -11.85
CA ASP A 448 -26.39 30.87 -12.18
C ASP A 448 -26.67 30.85 -13.69
N SER A 449 -27.93 31.06 -14.06
CA SER A 449 -28.51 30.85 -15.40
C SER A 449 -28.01 31.79 -16.51
N GLU A 450 -26.89 32.50 -16.33
CA GLU A 450 -26.38 33.51 -17.27
C GLU A 450 -25.11 33.11 -18.03
N CYS A 451 -24.49 31.96 -17.74
CA CYS A 451 -23.23 31.56 -18.40
C CYS A 451 -23.31 31.25 -19.91
N CYS A 452 -24.48 31.34 -20.54
CA CYS A 452 -24.66 31.09 -21.98
C CYS A 452 -25.18 32.29 -22.77
N ALA A 453 -25.30 33.48 -22.17
CA ALA A 453 -25.74 34.69 -22.88
C ALA A 453 -24.55 35.60 -23.14
N ASN A 454 -23.74 35.27 -24.16
CA ASN A 454 -23.04 36.18 -25.07
C ASN A 454 -21.94 35.40 -25.79
N GLY A 455 -22.33 34.67 -26.82
CA GLY A 455 -21.43 34.37 -27.93
C GLY A 455 -21.60 35.47 -28.97
N ASP A 456 -20.63 36.37 -29.06
CA ASP A 456 -20.31 37.18 -30.24
C ASP A 456 -18.82 36.99 -30.57
#